data_AF-A0A7Z7YSJ8-F1
#
_entry.id   AF-A0A7Z7YSJ8-F1
#
_cell.length_a   1.000
_cell.length_b   1.000
_cell.length_c   1.000
_cell.angle_alpha   90.00
_cell.angle_beta   90.00
_cell.angle_gamma   90.00
#
_symmetry.space_group_name_H-M   'P 1'
#
loop_
_entity.id
_entity.type
_entity.pdbx_description
1 polymer ?
#
loop_
_entity_poly.entity_id
_entity_poly.type
_entity_poly.pdbx_seq_one_letter_code
_entity_poly.pdbx_strand_id
1 'polypeptide(L)'
;IHFVENKRYLEDLDLKELVLPLIVLDYSKEVKNNDDFIVTRQHLEQWEAENGRIEEGTFVALRTDWSKRWPDIEQFENRDTDGNQHLPGWGLDALKFLIEERGVKSIGHETFDTDASVDIAKNGDIVGERYILGQDTFQLELLTNLDQLPTRG
;
A
#
# COMPACT_ATOMS: atom_id res chain seq x y z
N ILE A 1 -1.83 2.91 -19.91
CA ILE A 1 -2.14 1.57 -19.36
C ILE A 1 -1.00 1.16 -18.44
N HIS A 2 -1.30 0.78 -17.20
CA HIS A 2 -0.29 0.25 -16.25
C HIS A 2 -0.18 -1.27 -16.44
N PHE A 3 -1.18 -2.05 -15.99
CA PHE A 3 -1.18 -3.52 -16.14
C PHE A 3 -2.46 -4.16 -16.70
N VAL A 4 -3.61 -3.49 -16.65
CA VAL A 4 -4.92 -4.06 -17.02
C VAL A 4 -5.48 -3.39 -18.25
N GLU A 5 -5.77 -4.19 -19.27
CA GLU A 5 -6.36 -3.71 -20.52
C GLU A 5 -7.79 -3.20 -20.32
N ASN A 6 -8.19 -2.23 -21.13
CA ASN A 6 -9.54 -1.66 -21.15
C ASN A 6 -9.99 -1.01 -19.83
N LYS A 7 -9.02 -0.47 -19.06
CA LYS A 7 -9.25 0.39 -17.91
C LYS A 7 -8.95 1.85 -18.25
N ARG A 8 -9.40 2.75 -17.38
CA ARG A 8 -9.19 4.20 -17.51
C ARG A 8 -7.70 4.52 -17.50
N TYR A 9 -7.31 5.49 -18.30
CA TYR A 9 -5.97 6.07 -18.28
C TYR A 9 -5.90 7.19 -17.25
N LEU A 10 -4.69 7.65 -16.93
CA LEU A 10 -4.47 8.74 -15.98
C LEU A 10 -5.20 10.03 -16.43
N GLU A 11 -5.14 10.33 -17.72
CA GLU A 11 -5.82 11.47 -18.34
C GLU A 11 -7.35 11.38 -18.33
N ASP A 12 -7.90 10.20 -18.09
CA ASP A 12 -9.34 10.00 -17.95
C ASP A 12 -9.83 10.25 -16.52
N LEU A 13 -8.94 10.42 -15.53
CA LEU A 13 -9.30 10.69 -14.14
C LEU A 13 -9.72 12.15 -13.94
N ASP A 14 -10.85 12.37 -13.26
CA ASP A 14 -11.30 13.71 -12.92
C ASP A 14 -10.49 14.27 -11.74
N LEU A 15 -10.19 15.58 -11.77
CA LEU A 15 -9.44 16.25 -10.69
C LEU A 15 -10.05 16.05 -9.30
N LYS A 16 -11.38 15.93 -9.22
CA LYS A 16 -12.09 15.70 -7.95
C LYS A 16 -11.86 14.29 -7.38
N GLU A 17 -11.47 13.32 -8.22
CA GLU A 17 -11.10 11.98 -7.76
C GLU A 17 -9.72 11.95 -7.10
N LEU A 18 -8.92 13.00 -7.29
CA LEU A 18 -7.53 13.09 -6.81
C LEU A 18 -7.41 13.90 -5.51
N VAL A 19 -8.51 14.41 -4.97
CA VAL A 19 -8.56 15.16 -3.71
C VAL A 19 -9.45 14.40 -2.74
N LEU A 20 -8.83 13.62 -1.86
CA LEU A 20 -9.49 12.67 -0.98
C LEU A 20 -9.09 12.93 0.48
N PRO A 21 -9.97 12.59 1.45
CA PRO A 21 -9.53 12.41 2.83
C PRO A 21 -8.40 11.37 2.89
N LEU A 22 -7.50 11.51 3.85
CA LEU A 22 -6.36 10.64 4.06
C LEU A 22 -6.47 9.91 5.40
N ILE A 23 -6.27 8.60 5.36
CA ILE A 23 -5.94 7.80 6.55
C ILE A 23 -4.53 7.24 6.39
N VAL A 24 -3.71 7.42 7.43
CA VAL A 24 -2.36 6.86 7.51
C VAL A 24 -2.37 5.69 8.48
N LEU A 25 -2.13 4.49 7.95
CA LEU A 25 -1.93 3.28 8.73
C LEU A 25 -0.44 3.14 9.07
N ASP A 26 -0.08 3.42 10.31
CA ASP A 26 1.30 3.34 10.78
C ASP A 26 1.63 1.92 11.28
N TYR A 27 2.40 1.18 10.47
CA TYR A 27 2.99 -0.11 10.82
C TYR A 27 4.54 -0.05 10.84
N SER A 28 5.11 1.14 11.00
CA SER A 28 6.57 1.33 10.99
C SER A 28 7.29 0.53 12.10
N LYS A 29 6.64 0.30 13.25
CA LYS A 29 7.21 -0.48 14.34
C LYS A 29 7.26 -1.97 14.04
N GLU A 30 6.21 -2.49 13.41
CA GLU A 30 6.09 -3.87 12.98
C GLU A 30 7.14 -4.15 11.89
N VAL A 31 7.21 -3.29 10.89
CA VAL A 31 8.18 -3.36 9.78
C VAL A 31 9.62 -3.28 10.30
N LYS A 32 9.92 -2.41 11.26
CA LYS A 32 11.26 -2.33 11.87
C LYS A 32 11.76 -3.66 12.45
N ASN A 33 10.84 -4.55 12.87
CA ASN A 33 11.18 -5.86 13.42
C ASN A 33 11.02 -6.99 12.40
N ASN A 34 10.41 -6.72 11.24
CA ASN A 34 10.16 -7.68 10.19
C ASN A 34 10.05 -6.95 8.85
N ASP A 35 11.12 -6.94 8.06
CA ASP A 35 11.13 -6.32 6.74
C ASP A 35 10.13 -6.99 5.77
N ASP A 36 9.70 -8.23 6.03
CA ASP A 36 8.70 -8.97 5.26
C ASP A 36 7.27 -8.81 5.82
N PHE A 37 6.98 -7.71 6.53
CA PHE A 37 5.67 -7.50 7.13
C PHE A 37 4.58 -7.33 6.07
N ILE A 38 3.56 -8.18 6.16
CA ILE A 38 2.38 -8.16 5.30
C ILE A 38 1.19 -7.64 6.10
N VAL A 39 0.60 -6.53 5.65
CA VAL A 39 -0.64 -6.01 6.24
C VAL A 39 -1.79 -6.96 5.90
N THR A 40 -2.53 -7.42 6.89
CA THR A 40 -3.65 -8.35 6.73
C THR A 40 -4.96 -7.66 7.07
N ARG A 41 -6.09 -8.27 6.69
CA ARG A 41 -7.42 -7.84 7.16
C ARG A 41 -7.48 -7.70 8.68
N GLN A 42 -6.89 -8.66 9.40
CA GLN A 42 -6.90 -8.65 10.87
C GLN A 42 -6.19 -7.42 11.43
N HIS A 43 -5.07 -7.02 10.84
CA HIS A 43 -4.37 -5.79 11.24
C HIS A 43 -5.27 -4.56 11.05
N LEU A 44 -6.04 -4.51 9.96
CA LEU A 44 -6.97 -3.41 9.68
C LEU A 44 -8.15 -3.37 10.65
N GLU A 45 -8.74 -4.53 10.97
CA GLU A 45 -9.83 -4.62 11.94
C GLU A 45 -9.38 -4.20 13.35
N GLN A 46 -8.15 -4.53 13.73
CA GLN A 46 -7.54 -4.07 14.98
C GLN A 46 -7.32 -2.55 14.97
N TRP A 47 -6.78 -2.03 13.86
CA TRP A 47 -6.60 -0.59 13.71
C TRP A 47 -7.93 0.17 13.81
N GLU A 48 -9.00 -0.34 13.19
CA GLU A 48 -10.34 0.27 13.27
C GLU A 48 -10.94 0.22 14.68
N ALA A 49 -10.62 -0.82 15.46
CA ALA A 49 -11.08 -0.92 16.84
C ALA A 49 -10.50 0.20 17.72
N GLU A 50 -9.31 0.70 17.39
CA GLU A 50 -8.61 1.75 18.13
C GLU A 50 -8.87 3.16 17.55
N ASN A 51 -9.00 3.28 16.23
CA ASN A 51 -9.02 4.57 15.52
C ASN A 51 -10.37 4.90 14.85
N GLY A 52 -11.36 4.01 15.01
CA GLY A 52 -12.64 4.09 14.33
C GLY A 52 -12.60 3.51 12.92
N ARG A 53 -13.79 3.29 12.36
CA ARG A 53 -13.97 2.71 11.02
C ARG A 53 -13.30 3.58 9.95
N ILE A 54 -12.69 2.94 8.96
CA ILE A 54 -12.22 3.55 7.71
C ILE A 54 -13.44 3.94 6.87
N GLU A 55 -13.51 5.20 6.50
CA GLU A 55 -14.63 5.80 5.78
C GLU A 55 -14.50 5.53 4.27
N GLU A 56 -15.67 5.34 3.65
CA GLU A 56 -15.81 5.27 2.20
C GLU A 56 -15.26 6.53 1.52
N GLY A 57 -14.66 6.36 0.35
CA GLY A 57 -14.11 7.47 -0.43
C GLY A 57 -12.73 7.95 0.04
N THR A 58 -12.15 7.34 1.06
CA THR A 58 -10.86 7.73 1.64
C THR A 58 -9.69 7.19 0.82
N PHE A 59 -8.58 7.92 0.80
CA PHE A 59 -7.27 7.41 0.40
C PHE A 59 -6.55 6.82 1.63
N VAL A 60 -6.13 5.56 1.55
CA VAL A 60 -5.47 4.87 2.67
C VAL A 60 -3.99 4.66 2.35
N ALA A 61 -3.12 5.31 3.10
CA ALA A 61 -1.67 5.18 2.99
C ALA A 61 -1.12 4.19 4.02
N LEU A 62 -0.33 3.24 3.56
CA LEU A 62 0.48 2.37 4.41
C LEU A 62 1.81 3.05 4.71
N ARG A 63 1.98 3.48 5.95
CA ARG A 63 3.23 4.00 6.48
C ARG A 63 4.05 2.87 7.08
N THR A 64 5.25 2.72 6.56
CA THR A 64 6.25 1.72 6.99
C THR A 64 7.58 2.36 7.38
N ASP A 65 7.72 3.67 7.18
CA ASP A 65 8.97 4.42 7.26
C ASP A 65 10.04 3.90 6.25
N TRP A 66 9.66 3.10 5.24
CA TRP A 66 10.57 2.56 4.24
C TRP A 66 11.27 3.65 3.43
N SER A 67 10.58 4.77 3.20
CA SER A 67 11.13 5.95 2.52
C SER A 67 12.38 6.53 3.20
N LYS A 68 12.62 6.22 4.48
CA LYS A 68 13.85 6.63 5.19
C LYS A 68 15.11 5.91 4.73
N ARG A 69 14.98 4.81 3.98
CA ARG A 69 16.10 4.09 3.34
C ARG A 69 16.60 4.81 2.08
N TRP A 70 15.80 5.72 1.51
CA TRP A 70 16.21 6.56 0.37
C TRP A 70 17.20 7.66 0.81
N PRO A 71 18.20 8.05 -0.01
CA PRO A 71 18.49 7.62 -1.39
C PRO A 71 19.46 6.44 -1.53
N ASP A 72 19.69 5.65 -0.46
CA ASP A 72 20.55 4.48 -0.53
C ASP A 72 19.79 3.32 -1.20
N ILE A 73 20.13 3.05 -2.46
CA ILE A 73 19.43 2.05 -3.28
C ILE A 73 19.61 0.63 -2.71
N GLU A 74 20.77 0.31 -2.14
CA GLU A 74 21.04 -1.02 -1.58
C GLU A 74 20.19 -1.24 -0.33
N GLN A 75 20.09 -0.22 0.53
CA GLN A 75 19.19 -0.28 1.69
C GLN A 75 17.71 -0.29 1.29
N PHE A 76 17.33 0.42 0.23
CA PHE A 76 15.93 0.51 -0.21
C PHE A 76 15.46 -0.78 -0.89
N GLU A 77 16.28 -1.38 -1.74
CA GLU A 77 16.01 -2.70 -2.34
C GLU A 77 16.11 -3.84 -1.33
N ASN A 78 16.90 -3.65 -0.26
CA ASN A 78 17.01 -4.57 0.87
C ASN A 78 17.18 -6.04 0.45
N ARG A 79 18.12 -6.29 -0.46
CA ARG A 79 18.36 -7.64 -0.99
C ARG A 79 19.15 -8.50 -0.01
N ASP A 80 18.77 -9.77 0.12
CA ASP A 80 19.55 -10.78 0.81
C ASP A 80 20.79 -11.23 -0.01
N THR A 81 21.55 -12.17 0.53
CA THR A 81 22.75 -12.72 -0.15
C THR A 81 22.43 -13.50 -1.42
N ASP A 82 21.20 -13.98 -1.56
CA ASP A 82 20.72 -14.73 -2.74
C ASP A 82 20.10 -13.77 -3.79
N GLY A 83 20.02 -12.48 -3.47
CA GLY A 83 19.50 -11.43 -4.34
C GLY A 83 17.99 -11.20 -4.23
N ASN A 84 17.31 -11.84 -3.27
CA ASN A 84 15.88 -11.67 -3.03
C ASN A 84 15.62 -10.37 -2.27
N GLN A 85 14.61 -9.63 -2.70
CA GLN A 85 14.19 -8.41 -2.02
C GLN A 85 13.33 -8.73 -0.78
N HIS A 86 13.51 -7.94 0.27
CA HIS A 86 12.73 -7.99 1.50
C HIS A 86 12.08 -6.63 1.76
N LEU A 87 10.90 -6.40 1.18
CA LEU A 87 10.11 -5.19 1.36
C LEU A 87 8.73 -5.56 1.92
N PRO A 88 8.19 -4.74 2.86
CA PRO A 88 6.87 -4.94 3.39
C PRO A 88 5.82 -4.55 2.35
N GLY A 89 4.57 -4.93 2.57
CA GLY A 89 3.50 -4.56 1.65
C GLY A 89 2.12 -4.97 2.11
N TRP A 90 1.17 -4.82 1.20
CA TRP A 90 -0.22 -5.18 1.41
C TRP A 90 -0.46 -6.67 1.16
N GLY A 91 -1.19 -7.31 2.05
CA GLY A 91 -1.79 -8.62 1.78
C GLY A 91 -3.04 -8.47 0.90
N LEU A 92 -3.27 -9.43 0.01
CA LEU A 92 -4.45 -9.40 -0.87
C LEU A 92 -5.78 -9.36 -0.09
N ASP A 93 -5.84 -9.99 1.08
CA ASP A 93 -7.01 -9.96 1.96
C ASP A 93 -7.27 -8.55 2.55
N ALA A 94 -6.21 -7.82 2.90
CA ALA A 94 -6.30 -6.43 3.33
C ALA A 94 -6.80 -5.53 2.20
N LEU A 95 -6.26 -5.68 0.99
CA LEU A 95 -6.68 -4.91 -0.19
C LEU A 95 -8.16 -5.13 -0.50
N LYS A 96 -8.61 -6.39 -0.52
CA LYS A 96 -10.02 -6.73 -0.74
C LYS A 96 -10.92 -6.14 0.33
N PHE A 97 -10.51 -6.21 1.59
CA PHE A 97 -11.28 -5.63 2.67
C PHE A 97 -11.43 -4.10 2.54
N LEU A 98 -10.36 -3.39 2.21
CA LEU A 98 -10.39 -1.93 2.00
C LEU A 98 -11.30 -1.55 0.83
N ILE A 99 -11.13 -2.20 -0.32
CA ILE A 99 -11.91 -1.87 -1.52
C ILE A 99 -13.36 -2.32 -1.39
N GLU A 100 -13.60 -3.59 -1.08
CA GLU A 100 -14.93 -4.22 -1.19
C GLU A 100 -15.81 -3.96 0.04
N GLU A 101 -15.23 -3.85 1.24
CA GLU A 101 -16.01 -3.71 2.48
C GLU A 101 -15.93 -2.32 3.11
N ARG A 102 -14.92 -1.51 2.77
CA ARG A 102 -14.79 -0.12 3.26
C ARG A 102 -15.05 0.91 2.17
N GLY A 103 -15.06 0.53 0.89
CA GLY A 103 -15.26 1.48 -0.20
C GLY A 103 -14.13 2.52 -0.26
N VAL A 104 -12.92 2.12 0.13
CA VAL A 104 -11.71 2.96 0.01
C VAL A 104 -11.54 3.36 -1.45
N LYS A 105 -11.34 4.65 -1.71
CA LYS A 105 -11.25 5.16 -3.07
C LYS A 105 -9.94 4.77 -3.71
N SER A 106 -8.83 4.74 -2.96
CA SER A 106 -7.48 4.45 -3.45
C SER A 106 -6.52 4.17 -2.30
N ILE A 107 -5.37 3.56 -2.61
CA ILE A 107 -4.32 3.20 -1.66
C ILE A 107 -2.97 3.82 -2.03
N GLY A 108 -2.05 3.85 -1.07
CA GLY A 108 -0.64 4.09 -1.36
C GLY A 108 0.30 3.49 -0.32
N HIS A 109 1.58 3.43 -0.66
CA HIS A 109 2.61 2.82 0.16
C HIS A 109 4.00 3.41 -0.19
N GLU A 110 5.00 3.11 0.65
CA GLU A 110 6.35 3.67 0.53
C GLU A 110 7.31 2.80 -0.32
N THR A 111 6.93 1.55 -0.61
CA THR A 111 7.73 0.54 -1.34
C THR A 111 7.54 0.61 -2.86
N PHE A 112 8.27 -0.23 -3.62
CA PHE A 112 8.19 -0.30 -5.09
C PHE A 112 6.85 -0.85 -5.57
N ASP A 113 6.41 -1.96 -4.97
CA ASP A 113 5.22 -2.68 -5.36
C ASP A 113 4.21 -2.66 -4.21
N THR A 114 2.93 -2.87 -4.57
CA THR A 114 1.82 -3.00 -3.61
C THR A 114 1.99 -4.22 -2.71
N ASP A 115 2.45 -5.32 -3.28
CA ASP A 115 2.65 -6.59 -2.58
C ASP A 115 3.98 -6.59 -1.81
N ALA A 116 4.03 -7.32 -0.70
CA ALA A 116 5.31 -7.60 -0.05
C ALA A 116 6.20 -8.47 -0.96
N SER A 117 7.51 -8.22 -0.99
CA SER A 117 8.42 -8.92 -1.92
C SER A 117 8.41 -10.44 -1.75
N VAL A 118 8.20 -10.94 -0.54
CA VAL A 118 8.08 -12.38 -0.28
C VAL A 118 6.83 -13.01 -0.91
N ASP A 119 5.72 -12.27 -0.99
CA ASP A 119 4.50 -12.74 -1.66
C ASP A 119 4.67 -12.69 -3.19
N ILE A 120 5.36 -11.68 -3.72
CA ILE A 120 5.74 -11.63 -5.15
C ILE A 120 6.60 -12.85 -5.50
N ALA A 121 7.64 -13.13 -4.73
CA ALA A 121 8.54 -14.26 -4.96
C ALA A 121 7.80 -15.60 -4.88
N LYS A 122 6.91 -15.75 -3.90
CA LYS A 122 6.09 -16.96 -3.70
C LYS A 122 5.10 -17.20 -4.84
N ASN A 123 4.45 -16.14 -5.34
CA ASN A 123 3.41 -16.24 -6.35
C ASN A 123 3.98 -16.19 -7.78
N GLY A 124 5.18 -15.64 -7.96
CA GLY A 124 5.74 -15.32 -9.27
C GLY A 124 4.96 -14.22 -10.01
N ASP A 125 4.20 -13.40 -9.27
CA ASP A 125 3.32 -12.36 -9.79
C ASP A 125 3.04 -11.29 -8.71
N ILE A 126 2.69 -10.07 -9.15
CA ILE A 126 2.28 -8.93 -8.33
C ILE A 126 0.75 -8.93 -8.16
N VAL A 127 0.25 -9.93 -7.43
CA VAL A 127 -1.17 -10.29 -7.38
C VAL A 127 -2.03 -9.15 -6.80
N GLY A 128 -1.57 -8.50 -5.73
CA GLY A 128 -2.23 -7.37 -5.08
C GLY A 128 -2.28 -6.14 -5.96
N GLU A 129 -1.17 -5.79 -6.61
CA GLU A 129 -1.14 -4.67 -7.58
C GLU A 129 -2.09 -4.91 -8.75
N ARG A 130 -2.06 -6.11 -9.36
CA ARG A 130 -2.99 -6.47 -10.43
C ARG A 130 -4.45 -6.41 -9.97
N TYR A 131 -4.72 -6.81 -8.72
CA TYR A 131 -6.05 -6.70 -8.14
C TYR A 131 -6.50 -5.25 -8.03
N ILE A 132 -5.68 -4.37 -7.46
CA ILE A 132 -6.01 -2.95 -7.26
C ILE A 132 -6.21 -2.25 -8.60
N LEU A 133 -5.30 -2.40 -9.54
CA LEU A 133 -5.40 -1.79 -10.87
C LEU A 133 -6.48 -2.42 -11.75
N GLY A 134 -6.98 -3.60 -11.36
CA GLY A 134 -8.18 -4.20 -11.94
C GLY A 134 -9.48 -3.50 -11.54
N GLN A 135 -9.47 -2.73 -10.44
CA GLN A 135 -10.61 -1.94 -9.99
C GLN A 135 -10.64 -0.56 -10.67
N ASP A 136 -11.76 0.15 -10.55
CA ASP A 136 -11.87 1.55 -11.01
C ASP A 136 -11.27 2.52 -9.96
N THR A 137 -9.97 2.36 -9.74
CA THR A 137 -9.18 3.07 -8.72
C THR A 137 -7.76 3.37 -9.25
N PHE A 138 -6.96 4.06 -8.44
CA PHE A 138 -5.53 4.27 -8.65
C PHE A 138 -4.75 3.86 -7.40
N GLN A 139 -3.43 3.78 -7.52
CA GLN A 139 -2.52 3.61 -6.39
C GLN A 139 -1.35 4.58 -6.48
N LEU A 140 -0.71 4.89 -5.35
CA LEU A 140 0.52 5.68 -5.29
C LEU A 140 1.63 4.89 -4.62
N GLU A 141 2.71 4.66 -5.37
CA GLU A 141 3.95 4.03 -4.91
C GLU A 141 4.97 5.08 -4.46
N LEU A 142 6.00 4.64 -3.73
CA LEU A 142 7.14 5.47 -3.34
C LEU A 142 6.76 6.75 -2.58
N LEU A 143 5.70 6.69 -1.77
CA LEU A 143 5.33 7.79 -0.89
C LEU A 143 6.43 8.07 0.14
N THR A 144 6.50 9.31 0.61
CA THR A 144 7.43 9.73 1.66
C THR A 144 6.77 10.73 2.61
N ASN A 145 7.39 11.00 3.75
CA ASN A 145 6.92 11.92 4.79
C ASN A 145 5.54 11.57 5.38
N LEU A 146 5.11 10.31 5.29
CA LEU A 146 3.87 9.86 5.94
C LEU A 146 3.96 9.99 7.47
N ASP A 147 5.16 10.02 8.03
CA ASP A 147 5.43 10.28 9.45
C ASP A 147 5.14 11.72 9.89
N GLN A 148 4.94 12.64 8.95
CA GLN A 148 4.57 14.04 9.21
C GLN A 148 3.06 14.27 9.14
N LEU A 149 2.28 13.25 8.80
CA LEU A 149 0.84 13.34 8.61
C LEU A 149 0.11 12.80 9.85
N PRO A 150 -1.08 13.34 10.17
CA PRO A 150 -1.92 12.74 11.20
C PRO A 150 -2.44 11.38 10.72
N THR A 151 -2.85 10.54 11.67
CA THR A 151 -3.55 9.28 11.40
C THR A 151 -4.77 9.45 10.49
N ARG A 152 -5.42 10.63 10.56
CA ARG A 152 -6.65 10.98 9.86
C ARG A 152 -6.66 12.47 9.51
N GLY A 153 -6.96 12.83 8.26
CA GLY A 153 -6.96 14.22 7.77
C GLY A 153 -7.79 14.45 6.52
#